data_AF-A0A9P5UUT7-F1
#
_entry.id   AF-A0A9P5UUT7-F1
#
_cell.length_a   1.000
_cell.length_b   1.000
_cell.length_c   1.000
_cell.angle_alpha   90.00
_cell.angle_beta   90.00
_cell.angle_gamma   90.00
#
_symmetry.space_group_name_H-M   'P 1'
#
loop_
_entity.id
_entity.type
_entity.pdbx_description
1 polymer ?
#
loop_
_entity_poly.entity_id
_entity_poly.type
_entity_poly.pdbx_seq_one_letter_code
_entity_poly.pdbx_strand_id
1 'polypeptide(L)'
;MEESRTSLAAYLINNGWNVIECPSEADIAIASDCQPSDIVVSGDSDMLIYDTVKTIWRPLSRGRFLVYKLAEVLGHLEISRAKLTALGIVSKNDYTSNLARLGVITNHKIVKSLEETETDVEKLIQQYLVHPDVVCKKPSATHFQASMKVFVHRQFTVPDSTMPPQTPGQEATAQGSAQQCRTLKDILERLEALHLRLRGSKNG
;
A
#
# COMPACT_ATOMS: atom_id res chain seq x y z
N MET A 1 27.08 -0.79 -4.83
CA MET A 1 25.70 -1.25 -4.59
C MET A 1 25.11 -1.91 -5.83
N GLU A 2 25.40 -1.38 -7.02
CA GLU A 2 25.01 -1.93 -8.33
C GLU A 2 25.65 -3.31 -8.63
N GLU A 3 26.98 -3.46 -8.44
CA GLU A 3 27.68 -4.75 -8.58
C GLU A 3 27.12 -5.86 -7.67
N SER A 4 26.56 -5.52 -6.50
CA SER A 4 25.94 -6.48 -5.58
C SER A 4 24.58 -6.98 -6.06
N ARG A 5 23.84 -6.16 -6.82
CA ARG A 5 22.53 -6.54 -7.37
C ARG A 5 22.71 -7.43 -8.60
N THR A 6 23.62 -7.04 -9.49
CA THR A 6 23.96 -7.81 -10.69
C THR A 6 24.56 -9.17 -10.31
N SER A 7 25.39 -9.24 -9.26
CA SER A 7 25.92 -10.51 -8.76
C SER A 7 24.86 -11.41 -8.12
N LEU A 8 23.89 -10.87 -7.38
CA LEU A 8 22.77 -11.65 -6.86
C LEU A 8 21.87 -12.18 -7.99
N ALA A 9 21.53 -11.34 -8.97
CA ALA A 9 20.73 -11.74 -10.12
C ALA A 9 21.41 -12.87 -10.91
N ALA A 10 22.70 -12.71 -11.22
CA ALA A 10 23.49 -13.74 -11.89
C ALA A 10 23.55 -15.04 -11.07
N TYR A 11 23.73 -14.96 -9.75
CA TYR A 11 23.70 -16.12 -8.88
C TYR A 11 22.36 -16.85 -8.94
N LEU A 12 21.23 -16.13 -8.86
CA LEU A 12 19.90 -16.72 -8.92
C LEU A 12 19.65 -17.40 -10.26
N ILE A 13 19.99 -16.74 -11.37
CA ILE A 13 19.89 -17.31 -12.74
C ILE A 13 20.72 -18.60 -12.83
N ASN A 14 21.96 -18.58 -12.35
CA ASN A 14 22.84 -19.75 -12.34
C ASN A 14 22.30 -20.91 -11.48
N ASN A 15 21.41 -20.63 -10.53
CA ASN A 15 20.72 -21.62 -9.71
C ASN A 15 19.33 -21.98 -10.25
N GLY A 16 19.02 -21.62 -11.51
CA GLY A 16 17.78 -22.01 -12.19
C GLY A 16 16.56 -21.15 -11.85
N TRP A 17 16.75 -20.01 -11.17
CA TRP A 17 15.66 -19.07 -10.91
C TRP A 17 15.39 -18.19 -12.14
N ASN A 18 14.12 -17.92 -12.40
CA ASN A 18 13.73 -16.88 -13.33
C ASN A 18 13.87 -15.51 -12.64
N VAL A 19 14.76 -14.67 -13.15
CA VAL A 19 14.98 -13.31 -12.63
C VAL A 19 14.50 -12.32 -13.68
N ILE A 20 13.56 -11.47 -13.30
CA ILE A 20 12.99 -10.44 -14.17
C ILE A 20 13.51 -9.09 -13.69
N GLU A 21 14.23 -8.40 -14.56
CA GLU A 21 14.63 -7.01 -14.33
C GLU A 21 13.49 -6.09 -14.78
N CYS A 22 12.99 -5.27 -13.86
CA CYS A 22 11.90 -4.35 -14.12
C CYS A 22 12.47 -2.98 -14.51
N PRO A 23 11.87 -2.29 -15.50
CA PRO A 23 12.33 -0.95 -15.92
C PRO A 23 12.12 0.13 -14.82
N SER A 24 11.31 -0.17 -13.82
CA SER A 24 11.00 0.72 -12.70
C SER A 24 10.61 -0.13 -11.47
N GLU A 25 9.41 0.05 -10.92
CA GLU A 25 9.03 -0.56 -9.64
C GLU A 25 8.63 -2.02 -9.81
N ALA A 26 9.32 -2.91 -9.08
CA ALA A 26 9.05 -4.35 -9.09
C ALA A 26 7.61 -4.67 -8.66
N ASP A 27 7.06 -3.86 -7.77
CA ASP A 27 5.71 -3.92 -7.24
C ASP A 27 4.63 -3.96 -8.33
N ILE A 28 4.78 -3.10 -9.34
CA ILE A 28 3.86 -3.00 -10.48
C ILE A 28 3.97 -4.23 -11.37
N ALA A 29 5.19 -4.72 -11.61
CA ALA A 29 5.42 -5.92 -12.40
C ALA A 29 4.85 -7.16 -11.69
N ILE A 30 5.14 -7.32 -10.39
CA ILE A 30 4.56 -8.37 -9.54
C ILE A 30 3.04 -8.30 -9.61
N ALA A 31 2.43 -7.13 -9.39
CA ALA A 31 0.98 -6.99 -9.43
C ALA A 31 0.38 -7.30 -10.81
N SER A 32 1.11 -7.03 -11.89
CA SER A 32 0.64 -7.28 -13.26
C SER A 32 0.71 -8.77 -13.62
N ASP A 33 1.76 -9.46 -13.18
CA ASP A 33 2.01 -10.86 -13.52
C ASP A 33 1.35 -11.84 -12.54
N CYS A 34 1.08 -11.41 -11.30
CA CYS A 34 0.55 -12.24 -10.22
C CYS A 34 -0.81 -12.85 -10.60
N GLN A 35 -0.86 -14.18 -10.58
CA GLN A 35 -2.07 -14.98 -10.74
C GLN A 35 -2.73 -15.24 -9.38
N PRO A 36 -4.04 -15.59 -9.34
CA PRO A 36 -4.75 -15.81 -8.09
C PRO A 36 -4.16 -16.91 -7.17
N SER A 37 -3.46 -17.89 -7.74
CA SER A 37 -2.79 -18.97 -6.99
C SER A 37 -1.41 -18.61 -6.46
N ASP A 38 -0.86 -17.47 -6.89
CA ASP A 38 0.52 -17.11 -6.59
C ASP A 38 0.66 -16.61 -5.15
N ILE A 39 1.90 -16.69 -4.66
CA ILE A 39 2.29 -16.22 -3.34
C ILE A 39 3.36 -15.15 -3.54
N VAL A 40 3.05 -13.92 -3.13
CA VAL A 40 4.01 -12.82 -3.14
C VAL A 40 4.82 -12.85 -1.86
N VAL A 41 6.15 -12.96 -1.97
CA VAL A 41 7.04 -12.89 -0.81
C VAL A 41 7.63 -11.48 -0.74
N SER A 42 7.13 -10.65 0.19
CA SER A 42 7.60 -9.27 0.32
C SER A 42 7.48 -8.74 1.75
N GLY A 43 8.42 -7.88 2.13
CA GLY A 43 8.35 -7.08 3.35
C GLY A 43 7.47 -5.83 3.20
N ASP A 44 7.14 -5.48 1.95
CA ASP A 44 6.41 -4.27 1.59
C ASP A 44 4.91 -4.42 1.82
N SER A 45 4.32 -3.44 2.49
CA SER A 45 2.88 -3.40 2.74
C SER A 45 2.06 -2.98 1.53
N ASP A 46 2.67 -2.33 0.54
CA ASP A 46 1.96 -1.83 -0.64
C ASP A 46 1.44 -2.99 -1.52
N MET A 47 2.03 -4.18 -1.37
CA MET A 47 1.54 -5.43 -1.95
C MET A 47 0.08 -5.75 -1.58
N LEU A 48 -0.39 -5.27 -0.43
CA LEU A 48 -1.77 -5.48 0.00
C LEU A 48 -2.76 -4.62 -0.77
N ILE A 49 -2.32 -3.58 -1.47
CA ILE A 49 -3.18 -2.61 -2.15
C ILE A 49 -3.57 -3.12 -3.55
N TYR A 50 -2.68 -3.83 -4.23
CA TYR A 50 -2.87 -4.33 -5.60
C TYR A 50 -3.92 -5.43 -5.68
N ASP A 51 -5.03 -5.17 -6.35
CA ASP A 51 -6.19 -6.05 -6.45
C ASP A 51 -5.89 -7.52 -6.83
N THR A 52 -4.89 -7.77 -7.69
CA THR A 52 -4.43 -9.10 -8.13
C THR A 52 -3.79 -9.93 -7.05
N VAL A 53 -3.08 -9.31 -6.10
CA VAL A 53 -2.36 -10.03 -5.04
C VAL A 53 -3.35 -10.62 -4.02
N LYS A 54 -3.36 -11.96 -3.88
CA LYS A 54 -4.28 -12.68 -2.97
C LYS A 54 -3.61 -13.26 -1.73
N THR A 55 -2.33 -13.62 -1.83
CA THR A 55 -1.57 -14.21 -0.73
C THR A 55 -0.19 -13.54 -0.64
N ILE A 56 0.16 -13.08 0.56
CA ILE A 56 1.46 -12.46 0.84
C ILE A 56 2.15 -13.22 1.97
N TRP A 57 3.40 -13.56 1.77
CA TRP A 57 4.29 -14.08 2.81
C TRP A 57 5.29 -13.00 3.19
N ARG A 58 5.09 -12.39 4.36
CA ARG A 58 6.00 -11.38 4.89
C ARG A 58 7.14 -12.07 5.64
N PRO A 59 8.39 -11.98 5.17
CA PRO A 59 9.52 -12.56 5.87
C PRO A 59 9.72 -11.90 7.24
N LEU A 60 9.97 -12.71 8.25
CA LEU A 60 10.37 -12.30 9.60
C LEU A 60 11.79 -12.80 9.89
N SER A 61 12.36 -12.31 11.00
CA SER A 61 13.62 -12.84 11.51
C SER A 61 13.55 -14.35 11.79
N ARG A 62 14.69 -15.03 11.60
CA ARG A 62 14.89 -16.46 11.85
C ARG A 62 14.08 -17.38 10.93
N GLY A 63 13.91 -17.01 9.66
CA GLY A 63 13.29 -17.87 8.64
C GLY A 63 11.79 -18.12 8.85
N ARG A 64 11.11 -17.25 9.61
CA ARG A 64 9.66 -17.32 9.82
C ARG A 64 8.95 -16.42 8.82
N PHE A 65 7.67 -16.70 8.58
CA PHE A 65 6.82 -15.87 7.72
C PHE A 65 5.51 -15.54 8.44
N LEU A 66 5.01 -14.34 8.22
CA LEU A 66 3.59 -14.02 8.41
C LEU A 66 2.87 -14.23 7.10
N VAL A 67 1.79 -15.00 7.15
CA VAL A 67 0.99 -15.32 5.98
C VAL A 67 -0.28 -14.48 6.02
N TYR A 68 -0.43 -13.61 5.04
CA TYR A 68 -1.62 -12.82 4.82
C TYR A 68 -2.40 -13.40 3.65
N LYS A 69 -3.56 -13.99 3.93
CA LYS A 69 -4.55 -14.29 2.91
C LYS A 69 -5.52 -13.12 2.84
N LEU A 70 -5.61 -12.46 1.68
CA LEU A 70 -6.38 -11.22 1.58
C LEU A 70 -7.87 -11.43 1.88
N ALA A 71 -8.44 -12.60 1.58
CA ALA A 71 -9.82 -12.92 1.96
C ALA A 71 -10.04 -12.84 3.48
N GLU A 72 -9.10 -13.35 4.28
CA GLU A 72 -9.17 -13.31 5.75
C GLU A 72 -8.96 -11.87 6.27
N VAL A 73 -8.01 -11.14 5.69
CA VAL A 73 -7.75 -9.72 6.02
C VAL A 73 -8.98 -8.86 5.75
N LEU A 74 -9.60 -9.01 4.58
CA LEU A 74 -10.82 -8.31 4.20
C LEU A 74 -11.98 -8.65 5.13
N GLY A 75 -12.12 -9.92 5.52
CA GLY A 75 -13.11 -10.38 6.49
C GLY A 75 -12.93 -9.71 7.87
N HIS A 76 -11.69 -9.59 8.35
CA HIS A 76 -11.40 -8.89 9.61
C HIS A 76 -11.59 -7.38 9.57
N LEU A 77 -11.34 -6.76 8.41
CA LEU A 77 -11.53 -5.32 8.23
C LEU A 77 -12.97 -4.94 7.89
N GLU A 78 -13.81 -5.92 7.54
CA GLU A 78 -15.19 -5.77 7.10
C GLU A 78 -15.31 -4.76 5.94
N ILE A 79 -14.42 -4.89 4.96
CA ILE A 79 -14.38 -4.09 3.74
C ILE A 79 -14.10 -4.98 2.54
N SER A 80 -14.50 -4.52 1.35
CA SER A 80 -14.21 -5.21 0.10
C SER A 80 -12.79 -4.96 -0.40
N ARG A 81 -12.41 -5.65 -1.48
CA ARG A 81 -11.12 -5.45 -2.13
C ARG A 81 -10.94 -4.02 -2.63
N ALA A 82 -11.95 -3.47 -3.31
CA ALA A 82 -11.91 -2.11 -3.84
C ALA A 82 -11.81 -1.07 -2.71
N LYS A 83 -12.52 -1.28 -1.60
CA LYS A 83 -12.39 -0.43 -0.41
C LYS A 83 -11.01 -0.55 0.24
N LEU A 84 -10.38 -1.73 0.25
CA LEU A 84 -9.00 -1.86 0.74
C LEU A 84 -8.00 -1.11 -0.17
N THR A 85 -8.17 -1.19 -1.49
CA THR A 85 -7.37 -0.41 -2.44
C THR A 85 -7.57 1.09 -2.23
N ALA A 86 -8.82 1.55 -2.11
CA ALA A 86 -9.15 2.95 -1.82
C ALA A 86 -8.54 3.40 -0.48
N LEU A 87 -8.62 2.57 0.56
CA LEU A 87 -7.99 2.82 1.86
C LEU A 87 -6.47 2.98 1.73
N GLY A 88 -5.83 2.16 0.90
CA GLY A 88 -4.41 2.27 0.58
C GLY A 88 -4.05 3.61 -0.05
N ILE A 89 -4.85 4.04 -1.03
CA ILE A 89 -4.67 5.29 -1.78
C ILE A 89 -4.87 6.53 -0.90
N VAL A 90 -5.94 6.56 -0.08
CA VAL A 90 -6.25 7.74 0.76
C VAL A 90 -5.36 7.85 2.00
N SER A 91 -4.69 6.74 2.35
CA SER A 91 -3.71 6.70 3.41
C SER A 91 -2.32 7.04 2.87
N LYS A 92 -1.43 7.50 3.75
CA LYS A 92 -0.05 7.80 3.38
C LYS A 92 0.59 6.57 2.77
N ASN A 93 1.03 6.74 1.53
CA ASN A 93 1.83 5.81 0.74
C ASN A 93 2.98 6.59 0.10
N ASP A 94 3.80 5.92 -0.71
CA ASP A 94 4.99 6.55 -1.29
C ASP A 94 4.67 7.62 -2.35
N TYR A 95 3.48 7.59 -2.95
CA TYR A 95 3.06 8.55 -3.97
C TYR A 95 2.17 9.67 -3.44
N THR A 96 1.47 9.45 -2.34
CA THR A 96 0.52 10.43 -1.78
C THR A 96 0.58 10.49 -0.26
N SER A 97 0.51 11.72 0.26
CA SER A 97 0.38 11.97 1.69
C SER A 97 -1.09 11.92 2.15
N ASN A 98 -1.29 11.58 3.42
CA ASN A 98 -2.60 11.72 4.07
C ASN A 98 -3.14 13.15 3.91
N LEU A 99 -4.46 13.28 3.78
CA LEU A 99 -5.12 14.56 4.03
C LEU A 99 -4.92 14.98 5.49
N ALA A 100 -4.84 16.30 5.72
CA ALA A 100 -4.57 16.85 7.05
C ALA A 100 -5.58 16.31 8.09
N ARG A 101 -5.05 15.85 9.24
CA ARG A 101 -5.82 15.29 10.37
C ARG A 101 -6.52 13.96 10.11
N LEU A 102 -6.34 13.37 8.93
CA LEU A 102 -6.89 12.06 8.60
C LEU A 102 -5.78 11.01 8.65
N GLY A 103 -5.88 10.11 9.64
CA GLY A 103 -4.99 8.96 9.76
C GLY A 103 -5.67 7.68 9.30
N VAL A 104 -4.92 6.60 9.20
CA VAL A 104 -5.37 5.31 8.63
C VAL A 104 -6.66 4.76 9.29
N ILE A 105 -6.84 4.96 10.60
CA ILE A 105 -8.04 4.52 11.32
C ILE A 105 -9.27 5.38 10.93
N THR A 106 -9.09 6.69 10.80
CA THR A 106 -10.18 7.59 10.38
C THR A 106 -10.54 7.32 8.93
N ASN A 107 -9.53 7.14 8.08
CA ASN A 107 -9.71 6.76 6.68
C ASN A 107 -10.48 5.44 6.56
N HIS A 108 -10.13 4.42 7.36
CA HIS A 108 -10.84 3.14 7.38
C HIS A 108 -12.32 3.31 7.73
N LYS A 109 -12.64 4.12 8.76
CA LYS A 109 -14.04 4.38 9.13
C LYS A 109 -14.83 5.02 7.98
N ILE A 110 -14.25 6.04 7.35
CA ILE A 110 -14.88 6.76 6.23
C ILE A 110 -15.06 5.81 5.04
N VAL A 111 -13.99 5.14 4.60
CA VAL A 111 -14.02 4.22 3.45
C VAL A 111 -15.00 3.08 3.68
N LYS A 112 -15.10 2.57 4.91
CA LYS A 112 -16.05 1.54 5.28
C LYS A 112 -17.50 2.02 5.12
N SER A 113 -17.81 3.27 5.50
CA SER A 113 -19.15 3.84 5.40
C SER A 113 -19.57 4.30 4.00
N LEU A 114 -18.65 4.34 3.02
CA LEU A 114 -18.99 4.68 1.65
C LEU A 114 -19.91 3.63 1.01
N GLU A 115 -20.76 4.08 0.09
CA GLU A 115 -21.62 3.19 -0.68
C GLU A 115 -20.76 2.41 -1.69
N GLU A 116 -20.91 1.09 -1.67
CA GLU A 116 -20.16 0.23 -2.54
C GLU A 116 -20.90 0.03 -3.87
N THR A 117 -20.37 0.64 -4.93
CA THR A 117 -20.70 0.26 -6.31
C THR A 117 -19.62 -0.70 -6.79
N GLU A 118 -19.98 -1.98 -6.86
CA GLU A 118 -19.13 -3.17 -7.03
C GLU A 118 -17.87 -2.96 -7.88
N THR A 119 -16.75 -2.56 -7.26
CA THR A 119 -15.36 -2.51 -7.80
C THR A 119 -14.79 -1.18 -8.31
N ASP A 120 -15.56 -0.09 -8.35
CA ASP A 120 -15.02 1.17 -8.87
C ASP A 120 -14.23 1.98 -7.81
N VAL A 121 -12.91 1.79 -7.78
CA VAL A 121 -12.01 2.50 -6.86
C VAL A 121 -12.03 4.01 -7.09
N GLU A 122 -12.12 4.47 -8.35
CA GLU A 122 -12.14 5.91 -8.64
C GLU A 122 -13.39 6.57 -8.07
N LYS A 123 -14.57 5.94 -8.22
CA LYS A 123 -15.80 6.41 -7.58
C LYS A 123 -15.69 6.41 -6.07
N LEU A 124 -15.07 5.40 -5.46
CA LEU A 124 -14.84 5.39 -4.01
C LEU A 124 -13.96 6.56 -3.56
N ILE A 125 -12.91 6.90 -4.32
CA ILE A 125 -12.07 8.08 -4.03
C ILE A 125 -12.86 9.38 -4.20
N GLN A 126 -13.71 9.49 -5.23
CA GLN A 126 -14.57 10.65 -5.42
C GLN A 126 -15.56 10.83 -4.25
N GLN A 127 -16.23 9.74 -3.83
CA GLN A 127 -17.10 9.74 -2.66
C GLN A 127 -16.35 10.11 -1.38
N TYR A 128 -15.12 9.59 -1.22
CA TYR A 128 -14.27 9.93 -0.08
C TYR A 128 -13.97 11.43 -0.02
N LEU A 129 -13.60 12.05 -1.15
CA LEU A 129 -13.25 13.48 -1.20
C LEU A 129 -14.41 14.42 -0.87
N VAL A 130 -15.66 13.98 -1.08
CA VAL A 130 -16.88 14.75 -0.74
C VAL A 130 -17.49 14.36 0.60
N HIS A 131 -16.90 13.40 1.32
CA HIS A 131 -17.46 12.91 2.58
C HIS A 131 -17.42 13.99 3.68
N PRO A 132 -18.47 14.16 4.50
CA PRO A 132 -18.56 15.21 5.51
C PRO A 132 -17.40 15.25 6.51
N ASP A 133 -16.89 14.08 6.89
CA ASP A 133 -15.75 13.96 7.81
C ASP A 133 -14.40 14.30 7.16
N VAL A 134 -14.34 14.43 5.83
CA VAL A 134 -13.14 14.86 5.10
C VAL A 134 -13.11 16.38 5.07
N VAL A 135 -12.82 16.97 6.24
CA VAL A 135 -12.73 18.42 6.41
C VAL A 135 -11.33 18.88 6.01
N CYS A 136 -11.12 19.04 4.71
CA CYS A 136 -9.91 19.63 4.15
C CYS A 136 -10.20 21.02 3.59
N LYS A 137 -9.23 21.95 3.70
CA LYS A 137 -9.23 23.19 2.92
C LYS A 137 -8.96 22.81 1.44
N LYS A 138 -10.01 22.36 0.73
CA LYS A 138 -10.01 21.96 -0.69
C LYS A 138 -8.84 21.03 -1.07
N PRO A 139 -8.96 19.72 -0.81
CA PRO A 139 -8.03 18.77 -1.41
C PRO A 139 -8.18 18.91 -2.93
N SER A 140 -7.07 19.02 -3.65
CA SER A 140 -7.14 19.01 -5.11
C SER A 140 -7.85 17.73 -5.56
N ALA A 141 -8.72 17.81 -6.57
CA ALA A 141 -9.28 16.61 -7.20
C ALA A 141 -8.18 15.66 -7.72
N THR A 142 -6.97 16.20 -7.93
CA THR A 142 -5.79 15.47 -8.38
C THR A 142 -4.94 14.90 -7.24
N HIS A 143 -5.28 15.13 -5.97
CA HIS A 143 -4.44 14.79 -4.80
C HIS A 143 -4.00 13.32 -4.80
N PHE A 144 -4.89 12.41 -5.19
CA PHE A 144 -4.64 10.97 -5.20
C PHE A 144 -4.27 10.40 -6.59
N GLN A 145 -4.12 11.24 -7.62
CA GLN A 145 -3.93 10.75 -8.99
C GLN A 145 -2.66 9.92 -9.18
N ALA A 146 -1.56 10.27 -8.50
CA ALA A 146 -0.32 9.49 -8.58
C ALA A 146 -0.50 8.07 -8.02
N SER A 147 -1.08 7.95 -6.82
CA SER A 147 -1.41 6.64 -6.24
C SER A 147 -2.42 5.84 -7.08
N MET A 148 -3.41 6.50 -7.70
CA MET A 148 -4.35 5.80 -8.59
C MET A 148 -3.66 5.24 -9.84
N LYS A 149 -2.75 6.01 -10.47
CA LYS A 149 -1.95 5.54 -11.60
C LYS A 149 -1.18 4.28 -11.27
N VAL A 150 -0.57 4.23 -10.09
CA VAL A 150 0.20 3.06 -9.67
C VAL A 150 -0.70 1.90 -9.26
N PHE A 151 -1.57 2.09 -8.27
CA PHE A 151 -2.26 0.96 -7.64
C PHE A 151 -3.48 0.44 -8.41
N VAL A 152 -4.11 1.28 -9.22
CA VAL A 152 -5.29 0.92 -10.01
C VAL A 152 -4.90 0.64 -11.45
N HIS A 153 -4.16 1.57 -12.08
CA HIS A 153 -3.82 1.45 -13.49
C HIS A 153 -2.50 0.70 -13.75
N ARG A 154 -1.71 0.40 -12.70
CA ARG A 154 -0.40 -0.27 -12.80
C ARG A 154 0.53 0.45 -13.79
N GLN A 155 0.47 1.77 -13.77
CA GLN A 155 1.27 2.66 -14.61
C GLN A 155 2.42 3.25 -13.80
N PHE A 156 3.60 3.26 -14.41
CA PHE A 156 4.79 3.84 -13.82
C PHE A 156 4.67 5.36 -13.68
N THR A 157 5.12 5.90 -12.54
CA THR A 157 5.33 7.33 -12.36
C THR A 157 6.77 7.68 -12.72
N VAL A 158 7.16 7.52 -13.98
CA VAL A 158 8.42 8.12 -14.44
C VAL A 158 8.17 9.62 -14.65
N PRO A 159 9.07 10.54 -14.23
CA PRO A 159 9.00 11.90 -14.71
C PRO A 159 9.24 11.89 -16.22
N ASP A 160 8.28 12.36 -17.00
CA ASP A 160 8.58 12.80 -18.36
C ASP A 160 9.75 13.79 -18.26
N SER A 161 10.84 13.52 -18.99
CA SER A 161 12.08 14.31 -18.95
C SER A 161 11.94 15.69 -19.65
N THR A 162 10.79 16.34 -19.50
CA THR A 162 10.44 17.62 -20.12
C THR A 162 9.86 18.61 -19.12
N MET A 163 10.50 18.78 -17.96
CA MET A 163 10.26 19.92 -17.07
C MET A 163 11.60 20.48 -16.56
N PRO A 164 11.82 21.81 -16.62
CA PRO A 164 13.08 22.44 -16.25
C PRO A 164 13.34 22.33 -14.73
N PRO A 165 14.62 22.39 -14.31
CA PRO A 165 15.03 22.10 -12.94
C PRO A 165 14.39 23.07 -11.94
N GLN A 166 13.70 22.51 -10.94
CA GLN A 166 13.26 23.28 -9.77
C GLN A 166 14.44 23.48 -8.82
N THR A 167 14.80 24.75 -8.62
CA THR A 167 15.88 25.21 -7.74
C THR A 167 15.60 24.84 -6.28
N PRO A 168 16.61 24.36 -5.52
CA PRO A 168 16.44 24.05 -4.11
C PRO A 168 16.55 25.29 -3.23
N GLY A 169 15.60 25.48 -2.31
CA GLY A 169 15.78 26.36 -1.15
C GLY A 169 14.49 27.03 -0.67
N GLN A 170 13.95 26.58 0.46
CA GLN A 170 13.95 27.37 1.70
C GLN A 170 13.39 26.55 2.87
N GLU A 171 14.21 26.49 3.93
CA GLU A 171 13.90 25.93 5.25
C GLU A 171 12.74 26.68 5.92
N ALA A 172 11.91 25.94 6.66
CA ALA A 172 11.12 26.50 7.75
C ALA A 172 11.31 25.62 8.99
N THR A 173 11.94 26.23 9.99
CA THR A 173 12.26 25.67 11.31
C THR A 173 11.03 25.49 12.21
N ALA A 174 11.03 24.33 12.88
CA ALA A 174 10.77 24.10 14.31
C ALA A 174 9.33 24.06 14.90
N GLN A 175 9.14 22.93 15.64
CA GLN A 175 8.38 22.72 16.88
C GLN A 175 6.87 22.39 16.83
N GLY A 176 6.53 21.18 17.31
CA GLY A 176 5.18 20.89 17.84
C GLY A 176 4.74 19.42 17.76
N SER A 177 4.96 18.67 18.85
CA SER A 177 4.35 17.38 19.22
C SER A 177 4.63 16.15 18.35
N ALA A 178 5.30 15.16 18.94
CA ALA A 178 5.41 13.80 18.44
C ALA A 178 4.04 13.09 18.52
N GLN A 179 3.16 13.37 17.56
CA GLN A 179 1.98 12.54 17.32
C GLN A 179 2.46 11.31 16.56
N GLN A 180 2.54 10.18 17.25
CA GLN A 180 2.97 8.88 16.72
C GLN A 180 2.18 8.56 15.42
N CYS A 181 2.86 8.68 14.28
CA CYS A 181 2.29 8.50 12.94
C CYS A 181 1.88 7.04 12.72
N ARG A 182 0.57 6.81 12.52
CA ARG A 182 0.03 5.47 12.24
C ARG A 182 -0.18 5.29 10.72
N THR A 183 0.60 4.39 10.13
CA THR A 183 0.69 3.97 8.72
C THR A 183 -0.12 2.68 8.46
N LEU A 184 -0.22 2.20 7.21
CA LEU A 184 -0.79 0.87 6.89
C LEU A 184 -0.08 -0.27 7.64
N LYS A 185 1.21 -0.10 7.90
CA LYS A 185 1.99 -0.96 8.79
C LYS A 185 1.34 -1.09 10.17
N ASP A 186 0.72 -0.03 10.71
CA ASP A 186 0.02 -0.07 12.00
C ASP A 186 -1.32 -0.83 11.94
N ILE A 187 -2.00 -0.85 10.78
CA ILE A 187 -3.17 -1.73 10.58
C ILE A 187 -2.72 -3.18 10.54
N LEU A 188 -1.61 -3.47 9.86
CA LEU A 188 -1.04 -4.81 9.82
C LEU A 188 -0.51 -5.26 11.18
N GLU A 189 0.18 -4.40 11.92
CA GLU A 189 0.64 -4.68 13.28
C GLU A 189 -0.55 -4.88 14.25
N ARG A 190 -1.68 -4.20 14.02
CA ARG A 190 -2.93 -4.46 14.75
C ARG A 190 -3.58 -5.79 14.35
N LEU A 191 -3.51 -6.20 13.08
CA LEU A 191 -3.91 -7.53 12.63
C LEU A 191 -2.97 -8.62 13.17
N GLU A 192 -1.67 -8.35 13.25
CA GLU A 192 -0.66 -9.20 13.91
C GLU A 192 -1.00 -9.39 15.39
N ALA A 193 -1.38 -8.31 16.10
CA ALA A 193 -1.84 -8.37 17.49
C ALA A 193 -3.17 -9.13 17.65
N LEU A 194 -4.09 -9.01 16.69
CA LEU A 194 -5.35 -9.76 16.68
C LEU A 194 -5.11 -11.26 16.46
N HIS A 195 -4.22 -11.61 15.52
CA HIS A 195 -3.85 -12.99 15.20
C HIS A 195 -3.10 -13.68 16.34
N LEU A 196 -2.23 -12.96 17.05
CA LEU A 196 -1.58 -13.47 18.26
C LEU A 196 -2.59 -13.77 19.37
N ARG A 197 -3.60 -12.90 19.56
CA ARG A 197 -4.68 -13.10 20.55
C ARG A 197 -5.55 -14.30 20.21
N LEU A 198 -5.87 -14.52 18.93
CA LEU A 198 -6.67 -15.65 18.48
C LEU A 198 -5.93 -17.00 18.60
N ARG A 199 -4.60 -17.03 18.49
CA ARG A 199 -3.79 -18.23 18.79
C ARG A 199 -3.66 -18.50 20.29
N GLY A 200 -3.64 -17.47 21.13
CA GLY A 200 -3.57 -17.61 22.59
C GLY A 200 -4.85 -18.14 23.24
N SER A 201 -6.00 -18.02 22.56
CA SER A 201 -7.31 -18.44 23.12
C SER A 201 -7.68 -19.91 22.87
N LYS A 202 -6.83 -20.70 22.19
CA LYS A 202 -7.10 -22.13 21.91
C LYS A 202 -6.42 -23.12 22.86
N ASN A 203 -5.78 -22.64 23.94
CA ASN A 203 -5.12 -23.47 24.96
C ASN A 203 -5.68 -23.23 26.38
N GLY A 204 -6.96 -22.90 26.51
CA GLY A 204 -7.67 -22.77 27.80
C GLY A 204 -8.80 -23.76 27.90
#